data_AF-A0A1J5TY11-F1
#
_entry.id   AF-A0A1J5TY11-F1
#
_cell.length_a   1.000
_cell.length_b   1.000
_cell.length_c   1.000
_cell.angle_alpha   90.00
_cell.angle_beta   90.00
_cell.angle_gamma   90.00
#
_symmetry.space_group_name_H-M   'P 1'
#
loop_
_entity.id
_entity.type
_entity.pdbx_description
1 polymer ?
#
loop_
_entity_poly.entity_id
_entity_poly.type
_entity_poly.pdbx_seq_one_letter_code
_entity_poly.pdbx_strand_id
1 'polypeptide(L)'
;MIPWIADFFRFWWSLFYWNAAKTLFRRRIVKRCPCQAPSDSGRARETRCEACVTWNRPARFKRVCPLLVDTPDGLLCSVDAADVRPFWGLSAAWAGGALAACYVAAVLFAFVGLRLVGYPVGIVNLAWPGRWHRLNEARSEYYFEKGTAGFARGDLRTAGMSLYLAYQLDPKRYDVGLMLGEIATLSMPDRADGVYAMLMTQHPRQASQTAQAWMRSALERGNFSALRAIALERLKNGAAPQAPWLHALLFATRQLDDLRTIRDLASTKSGARWHTLLRTETDLRDGRRDRALAALEETWYPIDSYNAYYQTHELLALGHPTEALITLAAYQSVLPGEEQSSVRLAALKLLSSPADWRTQTQGMLAHTTVSPGAVEFLAGYLFSHPDATLLAEVSDWLRKKPLPTDDGGIRAYLALYFASGACGDKATMDWIATVLRTQSSNRYYFLETVKRYFLDPNSRIRPSDFLTLVPLPLEMVYAVWQRENALARNRASRPGHSPAGSGGSLNAADARP
;
A
#
# COMPACT_ATOMS: atom_id res chain seq x y z
N MET A 1 -9.63 -38.14 46.63
CA MET A 1 -9.29 -37.01 45.72
C MET A 1 -10.16 -35.75 45.91
N ILE A 2 -11.33 -35.80 46.57
CA ILE A 2 -12.26 -34.65 46.75
C ILE A 2 -12.17 -33.89 48.11
N PRO A 3 -11.51 -34.36 49.19
CA PRO A 3 -11.44 -33.60 50.45
C PRO A 3 -10.78 -32.22 50.35
N TRP A 4 -9.81 -32.04 49.43
CA TRP A 4 -9.05 -30.80 49.33
C TRP A 4 -9.82 -29.65 48.65
N ILE A 5 -10.73 -29.97 47.71
CA ILE A 5 -11.57 -28.98 47.00
C ILE A 5 -12.61 -28.42 47.97
N ALA A 6 -13.22 -29.30 48.77
CA ALA A 6 -14.16 -28.91 49.81
C ALA A 6 -13.49 -27.98 50.85
N ASP A 7 -12.26 -28.30 51.28
CA ASP A 7 -11.49 -27.45 52.18
C ASP A 7 -11.11 -26.09 51.56
N PHE A 8 -10.85 -26.03 50.25
CA PHE A 8 -10.56 -24.77 49.53
C PHE A 8 -11.77 -23.83 49.52
N PHE A 9 -12.94 -24.31 49.11
CA PHE A 9 -14.16 -23.49 49.13
C PHE A 9 -14.57 -23.11 50.55
N ARG A 10 -14.43 -24.04 51.51
CA ARG A 10 -14.67 -23.75 52.93
C ARG A 10 -13.74 -22.68 53.48
N PHE A 11 -12.48 -22.64 53.06
CA PHE A 11 -11.54 -21.59 53.47
C PHE A 11 -12.00 -20.21 53.01
N TRP A 12 -12.31 -20.04 51.72
CA TRP A 12 -12.78 -18.77 51.18
C TRP A 12 -14.13 -18.33 51.78
N TRP A 13 -15.07 -19.28 51.90
CA TRP A 13 -16.35 -19.02 52.55
C TRP A 13 -16.15 -18.59 54.01
N SER A 14 -15.28 -19.28 54.76
CA SER A 14 -15.00 -18.97 56.16
C SER A 14 -14.35 -17.61 56.35
N LEU A 15 -13.44 -17.20 55.46
CA LEU A 15 -12.86 -15.86 55.47
C LEU A 15 -13.94 -14.78 55.30
N PHE A 16 -14.92 -14.99 54.43
CA PHE A 16 -15.99 -14.01 54.23
C PHE A 16 -17.04 -14.05 55.34
N TYR A 17 -17.63 -15.22 55.57
CA TYR A 17 -18.76 -15.44 56.50
C TYR A 17 -18.40 -15.03 57.93
N TRP A 18 -17.28 -15.52 58.47
CA TRP A 18 -16.92 -15.23 59.86
C TRP A 18 -16.51 -13.79 60.08
N ASN A 19 -15.89 -13.13 59.10
CA ASN A 19 -15.55 -11.71 59.20
C ASN A 19 -16.79 -10.82 59.10
N ALA A 20 -17.76 -11.16 58.25
CA ALA A 20 -19.07 -10.51 58.21
C ALA A 20 -19.82 -10.67 59.53
N ALA A 21 -19.93 -11.91 60.04
CA ALA A 21 -20.60 -12.20 61.32
C ALA A 21 -19.94 -11.45 62.50
N LYS A 22 -18.60 -11.45 62.59
CA LYS A 22 -17.86 -10.69 63.62
C LYS A 22 -18.05 -9.18 63.48
N THR A 23 -18.18 -8.67 62.25
CA THR A 23 -18.48 -7.25 62.00
C THR A 23 -19.89 -6.89 62.49
N LEU A 24 -20.89 -7.73 62.23
CA LEU A 24 -22.25 -7.55 62.74
C LEU A 24 -22.29 -7.59 64.28
N PHE A 25 -21.56 -8.52 64.90
CA PHE A 25 -21.39 -8.60 66.35
C PHE A 25 -20.73 -7.32 66.93
N ARG A 26 -19.63 -6.84 66.33
CA ARG A 26 -18.96 -5.59 66.77
C ARG A 26 -19.83 -4.35 66.58
N ARG A 27 -20.74 -4.35 65.60
CA ARG A 27 -21.77 -3.32 65.43
C ARG A 27 -22.98 -3.49 66.36
N ARG A 28 -22.96 -4.46 67.26
CA ARG A 28 -24.04 -4.80 68.21
C ARG A 28 -25.37 -5.18 67.55
N ILE A 29 -25.33 -5.57 66.27
CA ILE A 29 -26.51 -6.08 65.54
C ILE A 29 -26.84 -7.50 66.02
N VAL A 30 -25.82 -8.30 66.30
CA VAL A 30 -25.94 -9.62 66.91
C VAL A 30 -25.41 -9.56 68.35
N LYS A 31 -26.18 -10.06 69.32
CA LYS A 31 -25.86 -9.95 70.76
C LYS A 31 -24.82 -10.96 71.25
N ARG A 32 -24.74 -12.14 70.62
CA ARG A 32 -23.82 -13.23 71.00
C ARG A 32 -22.61 -13.27 70.08
N CYS A 33 -21.44 -13.63 70.63
CA CYS A 33 -20.24 -13.81 69.81
C CYS A 33 -20.48 -14.97 68.83
N PRO A 34 -20.37 -14.76 67.51
CA PRO A 34 -20.86 -15.72 66.53
C PRO A 34 -19.98 -16.98 66.41
N CYS A 35 -18.73 -16.93 66.87
CA CYS A 35 -17.75 -18.00 66.64
C CYS A 35 -17.29 -18.75 67.91
N GLN A 36 -17.74 -18.33 69.09
CA GLN A 36 -17.44 -18.97 70.37
C GLN A 36 -18.62 -19.87 70.77
N ALA A 37 -18.34 -21.01 71.43
CA ALA A 37 -19.39 -21.91 71.87
C ALA A 37 -20.35 -21.22 72.88
N PRO A 38 -21.67 -21.23 72.66
CA PRO A 38 -22.63 -20.53 73.52
C PRO A 38 -22.70 -21.04 74.97
N SER A 39 -22.23 -22.26 75.22
CA SER A 39 -22.19 -22.91 76.54
C SER A 39 -21.01 -22.51 77.40
N ASP A 40 -20.01 -21.84 76.83
CA ASP A 40 -18.74 -21.55 77.49
C ASP A 40 -18.74 -20.16 78.16
N SER A 41 -17.76 -19.90 79.03
CA SER A 41 -17.67 -18.69 79.85
C SER A 41 -17.48 -17.39 79.03
N GLY A 42 -17.09 -17.49 77.76
CA GLY A 42 -16.71 -16.36 76.91
C GLY A 42 -15.35 -15.76 77.28
N ARG A 43 -14.61 -16.37 78.22
CA ARG A 43 -13.28 -15.93 78.67
C ARG A 43 -12.15 -16.48 77.80
N ALA A 44 -11.09 -15.70 77.68
CA ALA A 44 -9.85 -16.04 77.00
C ALA A 44 -9.25 -17.34 77.57
N ARG A 45 -8.79 -18.22 76.68
CA ARG A 45 -8.20 -19.54 76.96
C ARG A 45 -9.10 -20.53 77.69
N GLU A 46 -10.36 -20.21 77.92
CA GLU A 46 -11.37 -21.14 78.47
C GLU A 46 -12.41 -21.52 77.42
N THR A 47 -12.66 -20.64 76.44
CA THR A 47 -13.75 -20.78 75.47
C THR A 47 -13.32 -21.45 74.17
N ARG A 48 -14.05 -22.48 73.76
CA ARG A 48 -13.86 -23.19 72.49
C ARG A 48 -14.38 -22.39 71.31
N CYS A 49 -13.74 -22.57 70.15
CA CYS A 49 -14.19 -21.98 68.89
C CYS A 49 -15.05 -22.98 68.12
N GLU A 50 -16.37 -22.77 68.10
CA GLU A 50 -17.31 -23.63 67.37
C GLU A 50 -17.04 -23.62 65.86
N ALA A 51 -16.57 -22.47 65.33
CA ALA A 51 -16.26 -22.29 63.93
C ALA A 51 -15.18 -23.26 63.40
N CYS A 52 -14.22 -23.70 64.22
CA CYS A 52 -13.16 -24.60 63.79
C CYS A 52 -13.54 -26.09 63.84
N VAL A 53 -14.64 -26.46 64.53
CA VAL A 53 -15.08 -27.85 64.69
C VAL A 53 -15.56 -28.45 63.35
N THR A 54 -16.09 -27.62 62.47
CA THR A 54 -16.59 -28.03 61.14
C THR A 54 -15.48 -28.32 60.12
N TRP A 55 -14.21 -28.13 60.49
CA TRP A 55 -13.05 -28.34 59.62
C TRP A 55 -12.45 -29.73 59.82
N ASN A 56 -12.13 -30.41 58.72
CA ASN A 56 -11.49 -31.74 58.76
C ASN A 56 -10.13 -31.73 59.50
N ARG A 57 -9.42 -30.59 59.46
CA ARG A 57 -8.25 -30.32 60.31
C ARG A 57 -8.45 -28.96 61.00
N PRO A 58 -8.93 -28.92 62.25
CA PRO A 58 -9.23 -27.67 62.95
C PRO A 58 -8.07 -26.68 62.99
N ALA A 59 -6.82 -27.17 63.05
CA ALA A 59 -5.61 -26.35 63.01
C ALA A 59 -5.50 -25.46 61.75
N ARG A 60 -6.09 -25.85 60.62
CA ARG A 60 -6.10 -25.03 59.40
C ARG A 60 -6.94 -23.76 59.55
N PHE A 61 -7.95 -23.77 60.43
CA PHE A 61 -8.79 -22.61 60.70
C PHE A 61 -8.02 -21.47 61.38
N LYS A 62 -6.84 -21.73 61.94
CA LYS A 62 -5.91 -20.66 62.40
C LYS A 62 -5.56 -19.66 61.30
N ARG A 63 -5.58 -20.10 60.03
CA ARG A 63 -5.37 -19.23 58.85
C ARG A 63 -6.54 -18.26 58.61
N VAL A 64 -7.74 -18.58 59.13
CA VAL A 64 -8.94 -17.73 59.08
C VAL A 64 -9.04 -16.87 60.34
N CYS A 65 -8.70 -17.42 61.51
CA CYS A 65 -8.76 -16.75 62.80
C CYS A 65 -7.44 -16.91 63.57
N PRO A 66 -6.56 -15.88 63.59
CA PRO A 66 -5.27 -15.93 64.26
C PRO A 66 -5.37 -15.92 65.80
N LEU A 67 -6.56 -15.71 66.37
CA LEU A 67 -6.82 -15.72 67.82
C LEU A 67 -6.92 -17.13 68.42
N LEU A 68 -6.60 -18.18 67.66
CA LEU A 68 -6.69 -19.55 68.15
C LEU A 68 -5.32 -20.05 68.63
N VAL A 69 -5.29 -20.54 69.86
CA VAL A 69 -4.09 -21.06 70.52
C VAL A 69 -4.25 -22.56 70.72
N ASP A 70 -3.16 -23.32 70.52
CA ASP A 70 -3.14 -24.74 70.86
C ASP A 70 -3.02 -24.89 72.37
N THR A 71 -3.94 -25.64 72.96
CA THR A 71 -3.91 -26.06 74.37
C THR A 71 -4.05 -27.58 74.46
N PRO A 72 -3.69 -28.21 75.59
CA PRO A 72 -3.92 -29.66 75.78
C PRO A 72 -5.37 -30.08 75.55
N ASP A 73 -6.32 -29.20 75.82
CA ASP A 73 -7.77 -29.42 75.69
C ASP A 73 -8.32 -29.06 74.29
N GLY A 74 -7.45 -28.70 73.35
CA GLY A 74 -7.80 -28.37 71.96
C GLY A 74 -7.56 -26.91 71.57
N LEU A 75 -8.24 -26.44 70.52
CA LEU A 75 -8.14 -25.06 70.03
C LEU A 75 -9.08 -24.13 70.80
N LEU A 76 -8.49 -23.28 71.64
CA LEU A 76 -9.23 -22.29 72.44
C LEU A 76 -9.00 -20.87 71.91
N CYS A 77 -9.96 -19.99 72.17
CA CYS A 77 -9.86 -18.58 71.80
C CYS A 77 -8.89 -17.86 72.76
N SER A 78 -7.95 -17.08 72.23
CA SER A 78 -6.93 -16.38 73.03
C SER A 78 -7.42 -15.10 73.70
N VAL A 79 -8.65 -14.66 73.41
CA VAL A 79 -9.22 -13.39 73.87
C VAL A 79 -10.65 -13.60 74.38
N ASP A 80 -11.12 -12.66 75.20
CA ASP A 80 -12.50 -12.64 75.68
C ASP A 80 -13.48 -12.34 74.53
N ALA A 81 -14.75 -12.71 74.72
CA ALA A 81 -15.83 -12.47 73.76
C ALA A 81 -15.92 -11.00 73.31
N ALA A 82 -15.67 -10.06 74.22
CA ALA A 82 -15.71 -8.62 73.95
C ALA A 82 -14.62 -8.16 72.96
N ASP A 83 -13.49 -8.85 72.92
CA ASP A 83 -12.30 -8.48 72.14
C ASP A 83 -12.24 -9.19 70.78
N VAL A 84 -13.22 -10.04 70.47
CA VAL A 84 -13.31 -10.71 69.16
C VAL A 84 -13.54 -9.67 68.06
N ARG A 85 -12.58 -9.57 67.14
CA ARG A 85 -12.59 -8.62 66.02
C ARG A 85 -12.55 -9.32 64.65
N PRO A 86 -13.10 -8.69 63.59
CA PRO A 86 -12.91 -9.17 62.23
C PRO A 86 -11.47 -8.95 61.73
N PHE A 87 -11.01 -9.83 60.86
CA PHE A 87 -9.70 -9.85 60.20
C PHE A 87 -9.86 -9.58 58.69
N TRP A 88 -10.50 -8.46 58.34
CA TRP A 88 -10.65 -8.05 56.94
C TRP A 88 -9.31 -7.85 56.23
N GLY A 89 -8.27 -7.38 56.93
CA GLY A 89 -6.92 -7.25 56.37
C GLY A 89 -6.31 -8.59 55.93
N LEU A 90 -6.48 -9.65 56.75
CA LEU A 90 -6.02 -11.00 56.40
C LEU A 90 -6.82 -11.58 55.23
N SER A 91 -8.14 -11.36 55.21
CA SER A 91 -9.00 -11.79 54.10
C SER A 91 -8.65 -11.07 52.80
N ALA A 92 -8.40 -9.76 52.87
CA ALA A 92 -7.96 -8.96 51.74
C ALA A 92 -6.57 -9.38 51.24
N ALA A 93 -5.65 -9.73 52.15
CA ALA A 93 -4.33 -10.25 51.78
C ALA A 93 -4.42 -11.59 51.04
N TRP A 94 -5.21 -12.54 51.55
CA TRP A 94 -5.43 -13.82 50.86
C TRP A 94 -6.13 -13.63 49.52
N ALA A 95 -7.26 -12.93 49.50
CA ALA A 95 -8.05 -12.70 48.28
C ALA A 95 -7.25 -11.93 47.23
N GLY A 96 -6.59 -10.83 47.63
CA GLY A 96 -5.72 -10.05 46.76
C GLY A 96 -4.53 -10.87 46.25
N GLY A 97 -3.88 -11.66 47.10
CA GLY A 97 -2.79 -12.55 46.70
C GLY A 97 -3.23 -13.64 45.72
N ALA A 98 -4.38 -14.28 45.95
CA ALA A 98 -4.92 -15.28 45.03
C ALA A 98 -5.33 -14.66 43.69
N LEU A 99 -5.98 -13.50 43.69
CA LEU A 99 -6.33 -12.77 42.47
C LEU A 99 -5.07 -12.35 41.70
N ALA A 100 -4.06 -11.83 42.38
CA ALA A 100 -2.78 -11.47 41.76
C ALA A 100 -2.08 -12.70 41.17
N ALA A 101 -2.07 -13.83 41.87
CA ALA A 101 -1.50 -15.09 41.37
C ALA A 101 -2.23 -15.59 40.12
N CYS A 102 -3.57 -15.62 40.14
CA CYS A 102 -4.39 -15.98 38.99
C CYS A 102 -4.15 -15.04 37.80
N TYR A 103 -4.05 -13.74 38.06
CA TYR A 103 -3.76 -12.73 37.05
C TYR A 103 -2.40 -12.95 36.39
N VAL A 104 -1.34 -13.14 37.19
CA VAL A 104 0.02 -13.41 36.69
C VAL A 104 0.04 -14.70 35.87
N ALA A 105 -0.60 -15.77 36.35
CA ALA A 105 -0.69 -17.03 35.63
C ALA A 105 -1.40 -16.87 34.27
N ALA A 106 -2.51 -16.13 34.22
CA ALA A 106 -3.23 -15.86 32.98
C ALA A 106 -2.38 -15.05 31.98
N VAL A 107 -1.69 -14.01 32.45
CA VAL A 107 -0.78 -13.19 31.64
C VAL A 107 0.36 -14.03 31.08
N LEU A 108 1.00 -14.87 31.91
CA LEU A 108 2.08 -15.75 31.46
C LEU A 108 1.60 -16.76 30.43
N PHE A 109 0.45 -17.39 30.68
CA PHE A 109 -0.13 -18.36 29.75
C PHE A 109 -0.44 -17.72 28.39
N ALA A 110 -1.10 -16.56 28.39
CA ALA A 110 -1.39 -15.82 27.16
C ALA A 110 -0.11 -15.32 26.47
N PHE A 111 0.91 -14.89 27.21
CA PHE A 111 2.20 -14.48 26.65
C PHE A 111 2.90 -15.63 25.92
N VAL A 112 2.97 -16.79 26.56
CA VAL A 112 3.55 -18.01 25.96
C VAL A 112 2.76 -18.41 24.71
N GLY A 113 1.43 -18.43 24.79
CA GLY A 113 0.58 -18.75 23.63
C GLY A 113 0.80 -17.81 22.44
N LEU A 114 0.84 -16.50 22.67
CA LEU A 114 1.09 -15.51 21.62
C LEU A 114 2.50 -15.63 21.03
N ARG A 115 3.51 -15.94 21.85
CA ARG A 115 4.88 -16.15 21.40
C ARG A 115 5.05 -17.44 20.59
N LEU A 116 4.33 -18.51 20.93
CA LEU A 116 4.32 -19.76 20.17
C LEU A 116 3.73 -19.58 18.76
N VAL A 117 2.76 -18.69 18.59
CA VAL A 117 2.22 -18.32 17.26
C VAL A 117 3.21 -17.47 16.46
N GLY A 118 4.19 -16.84 17.12
CA GLY A 118 5.20 -15.99 16.49
C GLY A 118 4.95 -14.49 16.64
N TYR A 119 3.99 -14.05 17.46
CA TYR A 119 3.77 -12.61 17.65
C TYR A 119 4.91 -11.98 18.47
N PRO A 120 5.51 -10.85 18.02
CA PRO A 120 6.60 -10.16 18.73
C PRO A 120 6.10 -9.33 19.92
N VAL A 121 5.32 -9.93 20.83
CA VAL A 121 4.74 -9.24 21.99
C VAL A 121 5.70 -9.21 23.17
N GLY A 122 5.74 -8.09 23.91
CA GLY A 122 6.41 -7.98 25.20
C GLY A 122 5.45 -8.33 26.36
N ILE A 123 5.94 -8.99 27.41
CA ILE A 123 5.09 -9.40 28.55
C ILE A 123 4.38 -8.22 29.22
N VAL A 124 5.07 -7.08 29.32
CA VAL A 124 4.53 -5.84 29.89
C VAL A 124 3.36 -5.29 29.06
N ASN A 125 3.39 -5.46 27.73
CA ASN A 125 2.30 -4.99 26.87
C ASN A 125 1.02 -5.81 27.06
N LEU A 126 1.15 -7.08 27.49
CA LEU A 126 0.01 -7.95 27.78
C LEU A 126 -0.49 -7.77 29.22
N ALA A 127 0.44 -7.63 30.16
CA ALA A 127 0.18 -7.46 31.60
C ALA A 127 -0.40 -6.08 31.97
N TRP A 128 -0.47 -5.14 31.04
CA TRP A 128 -0.95 -3.79 31.34
C TRP A 128 -1.99 -3.33 30.32
N PRO A 129 -3.27 -3.14 30.74
CA PRO A 129 -4.34 -2.71 29.83
C PRO A 129 -4.03 -1.43 29.06
N GLY A 130 -3.34 -0.46 29.69
CA GLY A 130 -2.96 0.78 29.02
C GLY A 130 -1.99 0.61 27.83
N ARG A 131 -1.36 -0.56 27.69
CA ARG A 131 -0.45 -0.88 26.57
C ARG A 131 -1.02 -1.89 25.58
N TRP A 132 -2.29 -2.28 25.71
CA TRP A 132 -2.92 -3.24 24.80
C TRP A 132 -2.96 -2.77 23.34
N HIS A 133 -2.92 -1.46 23.08
CA HIS A 133 -2.77 -0.93 21.72
C HIS A 133 -1.51 -1.49 21.01
N ARG A 134 -0.42 -1.72 21.75
CA ARG A 134 0.83 -2.31 21.23
C ARG A 134 0.70 -3.77 20.83
N LEU A 135 -0.34 -4.47 21.30
CA LEU A 135 -0.63 -5.84 20.86
C LEU A 135 -1.10 -5.84 19.39
N ASN A 136 -1.88 -4.83 18.98
CA ASN A 136 -2.30 -4.70 17.59
C ASN A 136 -1.11 -4.32 16.70
N GLU A 137 -0.22 -3.43 17.17
CA GLU A 137 1.04 -3.10 16.48
C GLU A 137 1.90 -4.38 16.27
N ALA A 138 2.10 -5.18 17.32
CA ALA A 138 2.88 -6.42 17.23
C ALA A 138 2.23 -7.46 16.30
N ARG A 139 0.90 -7.57 16.30
CA ARG A 139 0.18 -8.45 15.37
C ARG A 139 0.28 -7.94 13.94
N SER A 140 0.20 -6.62 13.74
CA SER A 140 0.37 -5.97 12.43
C SER A 140 1.75 -6.31 11.85
N GLU A 141 2.81 -6.19 12.65
CA GLU A 141 4.18 -6.54 12.24
C GLU A 141 4.29 -7.99 11.78
N TYR A 142 3.74 -8.94 12.54
CA TYR A 142 3.73 -10.35 12.14
C TYR A 142 3.04 -10.58 10.80
N TYR A 143 1.88 -9.94 10.57
CA TYR A 143 1.18 -10.07 9.29
C TYR A 143 1.89 -9.34 8.15
N PHE A 144 2.60 -8.25 8.44
CA PHE A 144 3.45 -7.57 7.48
C PHE A 144 4.61 -8.45 7.02
N GLU A 145 5.37 -9.03 7.96
CA GLU A 145 6.44 -10.00 7.66
C GLU A 145 5.92 -11.22 6.88
N LYS A 146 4.76 -11.75 7.27
CA LYS A 146 4.11 -12.84 6.53
C LYS A 146 3.71 -12.41 5.12
N GLY A 147 3.26 -11.18 4.96
CA GLY A 147 2.87 -10.58 3.68
C GLY A 147 4.07 -10.43 2.74
N THR A 148 5.17 -9.85 3.22
CA THR A 148 6.41 -9.66 2.45
C THR A 148 7.06 -11.01 2.10
N ALA A 149 7.07 -11.97 3.02
CA ALA A 149 7.54 -13.33 2.74
C ALA A 149 6.63 -14.09 1.75
N GLY A 150 5.32 -13.82 1.75
CA GLY A 150 4.39 -14.31 0.73
C GLY A 150 4.71 -13.73 -0.65
N PHE A 151 4.90 -12.41 -0.72
CA PHE A 151 5.25 -11.70 -1.95
C PHE A 151 6.57 -12.17 -2.54
N ALA A 152 7.61 -12.34 -1.71
CA ALA A 152 8.91 -12.85 -2.14
C ALA A 152 8.84 -14.28 -2.72
N ARG A 153 7.86 -15.08 -2.30
CA ARG A 153 7.59 -16.43 -2.83
C ARG A 153 6.64 -16.44 -4.04
N GLY A 154 6.15 -15.28 -4.48
CA GLY A 154 5.17 -15.16 -5.56
C GLY A 154 3.74 -15.52 -5.17
N ASP A 155 3.45 -15.77 -3.89
CA ASP A 155 2.08 -16.03 -3.40
C ASP A 155 1.36 -14.71 -3.13
N LEU A 156 0.89 -14.08 -4.20
CA LEU A 156 0.22 -12.79 -4.16
C LEU A 156 -1.09 -12.82 -3.34
N ARG A 157 -1.76 -13.98 -3.25
CA ARG A 157 -3.00 -14.14 -2.48
C ARG A 157 -2.70 -14.06 -0.98
N THR A 158 -1.71 -14.82 -0.51
CA THR A 158 -1.29 -14.76 0.90
C THR A 158 -0.69 -13.41 1.24
N ALA A 159 0.07 -12.82 0.32
CA ALA A 159 0.65 -11.49 0.49
C ALA A 159 -0.44 -10.43 0.67
N GLY A 160 -1.40 -10.34 -0.25
CA GLY A 160 -2.49 -9.37 -0.21
C GLY A 160 -3.37 -9.54 1.03
N MET A 161 -3.75 -10.77 1.40
CA MET A 161 -4.55 -11.02 2.59
C MET A 161 -3.80 -10.65 3.88
N SER A 162 -2.53 -11.01 3.98
CA SER A 162 -1.73 -10.72 5.18
C SER A 162 -1.50 -9.23 5.34
N LEU A 163 -1.18 -8.50 4.26
CA LEU A 163 -1.04 -7.04 4.29
C LEU A 163 -2.36 -6.33 4.61
N TYR A 164 -3.49 -6.85 4.11
CA TYR A 164 -4.80 -6.32 4.46
C TYR A 164 -5.08 -6.44 5.97
N LEU A 165 -4.80 -7.60 6.56
CA LEU A 165 -4.92 -7.80 8.01
C LEU A 165 -3.94 -6.92 8.80
N ALA A 166 -2.70 -6.79 8.32
CA ALA A 166 -1.71 -5.91 8.94
C ALA A 166 -2.19 -4.46 8.98
N TYR A 167 -2.74 -3.96 7.87
CA TYR A 167 -3.28 -2.62 7.77
C TYR A 167 -4.55 -2.41 8.59
N GLN A 168 -5.45 -3.40 8.65
CA GLN A 168 -6.62 -3.32 9.53
C GLN A 168 -6.26 -3.24 11.02
N LEU A 169 -5.19 -3.94 11.43
CA LEU A 169 -4.71 -3.94 12.81
C LEU A 169 -4.02 -2.63 13.20
N ASP A 170 -3.27 -2.04 12.27
CA ASP A 170 -2.64 -0.73 12.45
C ASP A 170 -2.81 0.17 11.21
N PRO A 171 -3.95 0.88 11.11
CA PRO A 171 -4.22 1.78 9.99
C PRO A 171 -3.32 3.02 9.93
N LYS A 172 -2.41 3.21 10.91
CA LYS A 172 -1.48 4.35 10.88
C LYS A 172 -0.26 4.08 9.99
N ARG A 173 -0.02 2.81 9.65
CA ARG A 173 1.13 2.37 8.84
C ARG A 173 0.86 2.55 7.35
N TYR A 174 1.22 3.74 6.87
CA TYR A 174 1.11 4.11 5.46
C TYR A 174 1.91 3.18 4.53
N ASP A 175 3.09 2.74 4.96
CA ASP A 175 3.98 1.81 4.23
C ASP A 175 3.27 0.49 3.90
N VAL A 176 2.60 -0.10 4.89
CA VAL A 176 1.83 -1.35 4.73
C VAL A 176 0.67 -1.14 3.76
N GLY A 177 -0.02 0.00 3.91
CA GLY A 177 -1.13 0.38 3.05
C GLY A 177 -0.71 0.57 1.59
N LEU A 178 0.40 1.29 1.35
CA LEU A 178 0.93 1.51 0.00
C LEU A 178 1.34 0.19 -0.66
N MET A 179 2.06 -0.68 0.06
CA MET A 179 2.43 -2.01 -0.43
C MET A 179 1.19 -2.88 -0.72
N LEU A 180 0.14 -2.78 0.10
CA LEU A 180 -1.13 -3.43 -0.18
C LEU A 180 -1.74 -2.94 -1.51
N GLY A 181 -1.68 -1.62 -1.79
CA GLY A 181 -2.14 -1.05 -3.06
C GLY A 181 -1.35 -1.57 -4.27
N GLU A 182 -0.04 -1.67 -4.14
CA GLU A 182 0.85 -2.24 -5.17
C GLU A 182 0.54 -3.72 -5.43
N ILE A 183 0.41 -4.54 -4.38
CA ILE A 183 0.04 -5.96 -4.52
C ILE A 183 -1.40 -6.12 -5.05
N ALA A 184 -2.32 -5.25 -4.65
CA ALA A 184 -3.68 -5.25 -5.19
C ALA A 184 -3.68 -4.95 -6.69
N THR A 185 -2.79 -4.08 -7.18
CA THR A 185 -2.64 -3.81 -8.62
C THR A 185 -2.29 -5.08 -9.40
N LEU A 186 -1.47 -5.96 -8.80
CA LEU A 186 -1.05 -7.22 -9.42
C LEU A 186 -2.08 -8.35 -9.30
N SER A 187 -2.74 -8.45 -8.14
CA SER A 187 -3.52 -9.63 -7.76
C SER A 187 -5.04 -9.43 -7.78
N MET A 188 -5.49 -8.20 -7.55
CA MET A 188 -6.90 -7.83 -7.46
C MET A 188 -7.13 -6.46 -8.13
N PRO A 189 -6.94 -6.34 -9.46
CA PRO A 189 -6.96 -5.06 -10.16
C PRO A 189 -8.22 -4.23 -9.90
N ASP A 190 -9.38 -4.87 -9.80
CA ASP A 190 -10.67 -4.20 -9.56
C ASP A 190 -10.77 -3.55 -8.17
N ARG A 191 -9.96 -4.00 -7.20
CA ARG A 191 -9.96 -3.49 -5.82
C ARG A 191 -8.85 -2.48 -5.55
N ALA A 192 -7.84 -2.41 -6.41
CA ALA A 192 -6.68 -1.54 -6.22
C ALA A 192 -7.10 -0.06 -6.04
N ASP A 193 -8.04 0.41 -6.88
CA ASP A 193 -8.56 1.78 -6.82
C ASP A 193 -9.21 2.11 -5.46
N GLY A 194 -9.95 1.15 -4.89
CA GLY A 194 -10.55 1.30 -3.56
C GLY A 194 -9.52 1.38 -2.43
N VAL A 195 -8.40 0.64 -2.55
CA VAL A 195 -7.29 0.72 -1.59
C VAL A 195 -6.63 2.10 -1.64
N TYR A 196 -6.31 2.61 -2.83
CA TYR A 196 -5.71 3.95 -2.97
C TYR A 196 -6.65 5.07 -2.51
N ALA A 197 -7.94 4.98 -2.80
CA ALA A 197 -8.94 5.94 -2.32
C ALA A 197 -9.04 5.94 -0.77
N MET A 198 -9.01 4.77 -0.15
CA MET A 198 -8.94 4.62 1.30
C MET A 198 -7.67 5.26 1.87
N LEU A 199 -6.50 5.02 1.25
CA LEU A 199 -5.23 5.61 1.69
C LEU A 199 -5.22 7.13 1.58
N MET A 200 -5.79 7.70 0.53
CA MET A 200 -5.92 9.16 0.40
C MET A 200 -6.75 9.78 1.52
N THR A 201 -7.79 9.07 1.97
CA THR A 201 -8.68 9.53 3.04
C THR A 201 -8.05 9.36 4.42
N GLN A 202 -7.40 8.22 4.68
CA GLN A 202 -6.82 7.89 5.99
C GLN A 202 -5.45 8.55 6.22
N HIS A 203 -4.71 8.86 5.15
CA HIS A 203 -3.37 9.45 5.19
C HIS A 203 -3.29 10.75 4.36
N PRO A 204 -3.99 11.83 4.76
CA PRO A 204 -4.03 13.07 3.99
C PRO A 204 -2.65 13.72 3.80
N ARG A 205 -1.72 13.51 4.74
CA ARG A 205 -0.33 14.02 4.63
C ARG A 205 0.45 13.35 3.50
N GLN A 206 0.12 12.10 3.16
CA GLN A 206 0.75 11.31 2.10
C GLN A 206 -0.10 11.29 0.82
N ALA A 207 -1.19 12.06 0.74
CA ALA A 207 -2.12 12.03 -0.38
C ALA A 207 -1.44 12.27 -1.74
N SER A 208 -0.41 13.12 -1.82
CA SER A 208 0.33 13.34 -3.07
C SER A 208 1.13 12.11 -3.52
N GLN A 209 1.78 11.41 -2.59
CA GLN A 209 2.53 10.18 -2.87
C GLN A 209 1.56 9.06 -3.27
N THR A 210 0.47 8.89 -2.53
CA THR A 210 -0.59 7.93 -2.85
C THR A 210 -1.19 8.19 -4.22
N ALA A 211 -1.46 9.46 -4.55
CA ALA A 211 -2.01 9.80 -5.85
C ALA A 211 -1.03 9.47 -6.98
N GLN A 212 0.27 9.72 -6.82
CA GLN A 212 1.27 9.36 -7.84
C GLN A 212 1.37 7.85 -8.05
N ALA A 213 1.36 7.07 -6.95
CA ALA A 213 1.33 5.61 -7.03
C ALA A 213 0.04 5.10 -7.70
N TRP A 214 -1.11 5.70 -7.36
CA TRP A 214 -2.39 5.37 -7.97
C TRP A 214 -2.43 5.73 -9.46
N MET A 215 -1.93 6.91 -9.85
CA MET A 215 -1.78 7.33 -11.24
C MET A 215 -0.98 6.32 -12.05
N ARG A 216 0.17 5.90 -11.52
CA ARG A 216 1.03 4.89 -12.14
C ARG A 216 0.32 3.55 -12.28
N SER A 217 -0.28 3.04 -11.20
CA SER A 217 -1.05 1.79 -11.21
C SER A 217 -2.22 1.83 -12.21
N ALA A 218 -2.97 2.93 -12.27
CA ALA A 218 -4.07 3.10 -13.20
C ALA A 218 -3.59 3.10 -14.66
N LEU A 219 -2.45 3.75 -14.94
CA LEU A 219 -1.84 3.76 -16.27
C LEU A 219 -1.31 2.37 -16.67
N GLU A 220 -0.62 1.66 -15.79
CA GLU A 220 -0.10 0.31 -16.05
C GLU A 220 -1.23 -0.70 -16.30
N ARG A 221 -2.36 -0.58 -15.58
CA ARG A 221 -3.55 -1.40 -15.80
C ARG A 221 -4.38 -0.99 -17.02
N GLY A 222 -4.14 0.19 -17.60
CA GLY A 222 -4.99 0.76 -18.65
C GLY A 222 -6.37 1.22 -18.14
N ASN A 223 -6.53 1.46 -16.84
CA ASN A 223 -7.77 1.99 -16.26
C ASN A 223 -7.81 3.51 -16.46
N PHE A 224 -8.06 3.94 -17.70
CA PHE A 224 -8.10 5.36 -18.07
C PHE A 224 -9.24 6.13 -17.38
N SER A 225 -10.33 5.45 -17.00
CA SER A 225 -11.42 6.05 -16.23
C SER A 225 -10.96 6.50 -14.85
N ALA A 226 -10.24 5.64 -14.13
CA ALA A 226 -9.63 5.99 -12.84
C ALA A 226 -8.54 7.06 -13.01
N LEU A 227 -7.68 6.93 -14.02
CA LEU A 227 -6.63 7.91 -14.34
C LEU A 227 -7.19 9.31 -14.59
N ARG A 228 -8.27 9.41 -15.39
CA ARG A 228 -8.99 10.66 -15.65
C ARG A 228 -9.57 11.24 -14.36
N ALA A 229 -10.24 10.40 -13.56
CA ALA A 229 -10.90 10.84 -12.33
C ALA A 229 -9.89 11.42 -11.31
N ILE A 230 -8.79 10.71 -11.05
CA ILE A 230 -7.76 11.17 -10.12
C ILE A 230 -7.07 12.43 -10.66
N ALA A 231 -6.71 12.47 -11.94
CA ALA A 231 -6.06 13.64 -12.53
C ALA A 231 -6.95 14.89 -12.44
N LEU A 232 -8.24 14.75 -12.75
CA LEU A 232 -9.21 15.84 -12.65
C LEU A 232 -9.39 16.33 -11.21
N GLU A 233 -9.50 15.42 -10.24
CA GLU A 233 -9.60 15.77 -8.82
C GLU A 233 -8.36 16.55 -8.36
N ARG A 234 -7.17 16.08 -8.70
CA ARG A 234 -5.89 16.72 -8.32
C ARG A 234 -5.74 18.11 -8.95
N LEU A 235 -6.15 18.28 -10.21
CA LEU A 235 -6.16 19.59 -10.88
C LEU A 235 -7.17 20.56 -10.26
N LYS A 236 -8.40 20.10 -9.97
CA LYS A 236 -9.43 20.92 -9.32
C LYS A 236 -9.00 21.41 -7.93
N ASN A 237 -8.34 20.54 -7.16
CA ASN A 237 -7.83 20.84 -5.83
C ASN A 237 -6.49 21.61 -5.84
N GLY A 238 -5.94 21.94 -7.03
CA GLY A 238 -4.71 22.71 -7.15
C GLY A 238 -3.44 21.97 -6.68
N ALA A 239 -3.43 20.64 -6.72
CA ALA A 239 -2.30 19.85 -6.26
C ALA A 239 -1.04 20.09 -7.10
N ALA A 240 0.06 20.48 -6.46
CA ALA A 240 1.36 20.63 -7.11
C ALA A 240 2.18 19.32 -7.04
N PRO A 241 3.02 19.01 -8.05
CA PRO A 241 3.11 19.68 -9.36
C PRO A 241 1.88 19.37 -10.25
N GLN A 242 1.42 20.35 -11.02
CA GLN A 242 0.19 20.24 -11.83
C GLN A 242 0.42 19.57 -13.20
N ALA A 243 1.63 19.70 -13.76
CA ALA A 243 2.00 19.20 -15.09
C ALA A 243 1.72 17.68 -15.30
N PRO A 244 2.14 16.77 -14.40
CA PRO A 244 1.87 15.34 -14.59
C PRO A 244 0.38 15.00 -14.59
N TRP A 245 -0.42 15.73 -13.80
CA TRP A 245 -1.88 15.54 -13.76
C TRP A 245 -2.53 16.02 -15.05
N LEU A 246 -2.07 17.15 -15.60
CA LEU A 246 -2.57 17.63 -16.89
C LEU A 246 -2.23 16.64 -18.01
N HIS A 247 -0.99 16.12 -18.02
CA HIS A 247 -0.60 15.06 -18.96
C HIS A 247 -1.48 13.82 -18.84
N ALA A 248 -1.63 13.29 -17.62
CA ALA A 248 -2.46 12.13 -17.35
C ALA A 248 -3.92 12.34 -17.76
N LEU A 249 -4.46 13.55 -17.51
CA LEU A 249 -5.83 13.90 -17.88
C LEU A 249 -6.01 13.88 -19.39
N LEU A 250 -5.20 14.64 -20.14
CA LEU A 250 -5.28 14.71 -21.60
C LEU A 250 -5.04 13.35 -22.24
N PHE A 251 -4.10 12.60 -21.70
CA PHE A 251 -3.85 11.24 -22.14
C PHE A 251 -5.08 10.35 -21.95
N ALA A 252 -5.66 10.32 -20.75
CA ALA A 252 -6.81 9.49 -20.44
C ALA A 252 -8.06 9.89 -21.24
N THR A 253 -8.32 11.19 -21.43
CA THR A 253 -9.44 11.66 -22.25
C THR A 253 -9.26 11.31 -23.72
N ARG A 254 -8.02 11.36 -24.25
CA ARG A 254 -7.72 10.92 -25.61
C ARG A 254 -8.01 9.44 -25.83
N GLN A 255 -7.73 8.61 -24.81
CA GLN A 255 -7.97 7.16 -24.80
C GLN A 255 -9.46 6.83 -24.71
N LEU A 256 -10.21 7.58 -23.91
CA LEU A 256 -11.65 7.38 -23.68
C LEU A 256 -12.56 8.07 -24.71
N ASP A 257 -12.00 8.90 -25.59
CA ASP A 257 -12.74 9.79 -26.50
C ASP A 257 -13.74 10.70 -25.77
N ASP A 258 -13.35 11.21 -24.59
CA ASP A 258 -14.20 12.06 -23.75
C ASP A 258 -13.75 13.52 -23.74
N LEU A 259 -14.41 14.34 -24.56
CA LEU A 259 -14.20 15.78 -24.61
C LEU A 259 -14.96 16.55 -23.54
N ARG A 260 -15.97 15.95 -22.89
CA ARG A 260 -16.80 16.66 -21.91
C ARG A 260 -15.96 17.07 -20.70
N THR A 261 -15.13 16.15 -20.20
CA THR A 261 -14.25 16.42 -19.06
C THR A 261 -13.29 17.60 -19.30
N ILE A 262 -12.74 17.73 -20.52
CA ILE A 262 -11.84 18.83 -20.88
C ILE A 262 -12.60 20.16 -20.92
N ARG A 263 -13.77 20.18 -21.58
CA ARG A 263 -14.62 21.38 -21.69
C ARG A 263 -15.12 21.84 -20.31
N ASP A 264 -15.52 20.90 -19.46
CA ASP A 264 -15.96 21.18 -18.10
C ASP A 264 -14.81 21.78 -17.27
N LEU A 265 -13.59 21.22 -17.36
CA LEU A 265 -12.43 21.79 -16.68
C LEU A 265 -12.12 23.20 -17.19
N ALA A 266 -12.14 23.42 -18.51
CA ALA A 266 -11.88 24.73 -19.12
C ALA A 266 -12.87 25.81 -18.65
N SER A 267 -14.11 25.42 -18.32
CA SER A 267 -15.14 26.33 -17.78
C SER A 267 -14.93 26.71 -16.31
N THR A 268 -14.04 26.02 -15.58
CA THR A 268 -13.82 26.23 -14.14
C THR A 268 -12.72 27.25 -13.87
N LYS A 269 -12.74 27.87 -12.69
CA LYS A 269 -11.66 28.77 -12.24
C LYS A 269 -10.29 28.07 -12.21
N SER A 270 -10.24 26.80 -11.80
CA SER A 270 -9.00 26.02 -11.79
C SER A 270 -8.45 25.79 -13.19
N GLY A 271 -9.32 25.66 -14.20
CA GLY A 271 -8.93 25.48 -15.60
C GLY A 271 -8.45 26.74 -16.32
N ALA A 272 -8.73 27.94 -15.78
CA ALA A 272 -8.40 29.21 -16.45
C ALA A 272 -6.91 29.35 -16.79
N ARG A 273 -6.02 28.80 -15.96
CA ARG A 273 -4.57 28.79 -16.19
C ARG A 273 -4.17 28.05 -17.47
N TRP A 274 -4.92 27.01 -17.85
CA TRP A 274 -4.63 26.17 -19.02
C TRP A 274 -5.64 26.36 -20.13
N HIS A 275 -6.39 27.46 -20.11
CA HIS A 275 -7.47 27.70 -21.05
C HIS A 275 -6.99 27.58 -22.51
N THR A 276 -5.82 28.14 -22.84
CA THR A 276 -5.23 28.02 -24.19
C THR A 276 -4.98 26.56 -24.56
N LEU A 277 -4.31 25.79 -23.70
CA LEU A 277 -4.03 24.38 -23.93
C LEU A 277 -5.32 23.56 -24.09
N LEU A 278 -6.29 23.73 -23.20
CA LEU A 278 -7.54 22.95 -23.20
C LEU A 278 -8.40 23.29 -24.43
N ARG A 279 -8.40 24.56 -24.85
CA ARG A 279 -9.06 25.00 -26.09
C ARG A 279 -8.38 24.39 -27.32
N THR A 280 -7.05 24.45 -27.40
CA THR A 280 -6.28 23.87 -28.50
C THR A 280 -6.51 22.37 -28.62
N GLU A 281 -6.51 21.63 -27.50
CA GLU A 281 -6.86 20.20 -27.51
C GLU A 281 -8.30 19.97 -28.02
N THR A 282 -9.25 20.79 -27.58
CA THR A 282 -10.64 20.69 -28.05
C THR A 282 -10.74 20.95 -29.56
N ASP A 283 -10.01 21.94 -30.09
CA ASP A 283 -9.97 22.25 -31.52
C ASP A 283 -9.32 21.12 -32.34
N LEU A 284 -8.21 20.52 -31.86
CA LEU A 284 -7.59 19.36 -32.49
C LEU A 284 -8.55 18.18 -32.57
N ARG A 285 -9.25 17.91 -31.48
CA ARG A 285 -10.19 16.77 -31.37
C ARG A 285 -11.47 16.97 -32.16
N ASP A 286 -11.95 18.21 -32.30
CA ASP A 286 -13.09 18.55 -33.15
C ASP A 286 -12.69 18.66 -34.65
N GLY A 287 -11.43 18.40 -35.01
CA GLY A 287 -10.93 18.44 -36.38
C GLY A 287 -10.68 19.85 -36.94
N ARG A 288 -10.74 20.89 -36.11
CA ARG A 288 -10.49 22.30 -36.48
C ARG A 288 -8.99 22.60 -36.53
N ARG A 289 -8.27 21.88 -37.41
CA ARG A 289 -6.80 21.88 -37.49
C ARG A 289 -6.21 23.28 -37.68
N ASP A 290 -6.77 24.10 -38.55
CA ASP A 290 -6.22 25.44 -38.83
C ASP A 290 -6.26 26.35 -37.60
N ARG A 291 -7.35 26.28 -36.81
CA ARG A 291 -7.46 27.03 -35.55
C ARG A 291 -6.50 26.53 -34.49
N ALA A 292 -6.34 25.21 -34.40
CA ALA A 292 -5.39 24.61 -33.48
C ALA A 292 -3.95 24.98 -33.85
N LEU A 293 -3.59 24.95 -35.13
CA LEU A 293 -2.26 25.33 -35.62
C LEU A 293 -1.96 26.80 -35.32
N ALA A 294 -2.88 27.71 -35.63
CA ALA A 294 -2.72 29.12 -35.31
C ALA A 294 -2.51 29.35 -33.80
N ALA A 295 -3.25 28.62 -32.95
CA ALA A 295 -3.03 28.67 -31.51
C ALA A 295 -1.68 28.08 -31.08
N LEU A 296 -1.21 27.00 -31.72
CA LEU A 296 0.09 26.35 -31.45
C LEU A 296 1.29 27.16 -31.93
N GLU A 297 1.12 28.13 -32.82
CA GLU A 297 2.20 29.03 -33.25
C GLU A 297 2.38 30.23 -32.30
N GLU A 298 1.35 30.55 -31.50
CA GLU A 298 1.41 31.62 -30.49
C GLU A 298 2.22 31.20 -29.26
N THR A 299 2.93 32.15 -28.62
CA THR A 299 3.57 31.89 -27.33
C THR A 299 2.54 31.82 -26.21
N TRP A 300 2.48 30.70 -25.49
CA TRP A 300 1.50 30.49 -24.42
C TRP A 300 1.95 31.06 -23.09
N TYR A 301 0.97 31.62 -22.35
CA TYR A 301 1.13 32.06 -20.97
C TYR A 301 0.11 31.34 -20.06
N PRO A 302 0.52 30.90 -18.84
CA PRO A 302 1.89 30.98 -18.31
C PRO A 302 2.84 30.03 -19.03
N ILE A 303 4.11 30.42 -19.09
CA ILE A 303 5.19 29.57 -19.59
C ILE A 303 5.46 28.51 -18.51
N ASP A 304 5.07 27.27 -18.77
CA ASP A 304 5.38 26.12 -17.95
C ASP A 304 5.91 24.96 -18.80
N SER A 305 6.62 24.02 -18.18
CA SER A 305 7.31 22.95 -18.90
C SER A 305 6.35 22.06 -19.67
N TYR A 306 5.14 21.84 -19.15
CA TYR A 306 4.18 20.99 -19.81
C TYR A 306 3.51 21.66 -21.00
N ASN A 307 3.18 22.95 -20.93
CA ASN A 307 2.68 23.71 -22.07
C ASN A 307 3.70 23.69 -23.21
N ALA A 308 4.98 23.91 -22.91
CA ALA A 308 6.07 23.85 -23.89
C ALA A 308 6.21 22.44 -24.51
N TYR A 309 6.18 21.41 -23.67
CA TYR A 309 6.22 20.02 -24.12
C TYR A 309 5.02 19.69 -25.03
N TYR A 310 3.81 20.01 -24.58
CA TYR A 310 2.57 19.79 -25.32
C TYR A 310 2.59 20.51 -26.68
N GLN A 311 2.90 21.81 -26.69
CA GLN A 311 2.87 22.62 -27.89
C GLN A 311 3.86 22.13 -28.95
N THR A 312 5.09 21.83 -28.54
CA THR A 312 6.12 21.30 -29.45
C THR A 312 5.76 19.91 -29.97
N HIS A 313 5.23 19.02 -29.12
CA HIS A 313 4.79 17.69 -29.55
C HIS A 313 3.60 17.72 -30.51
N GLU A 314 2.61 18.60 -30.30
CA GLU A 314 1.47 18.72 -31.22
C GLU A 314 1.88 19.34 -32.57
N LEU A 315 2.80 20.32 -32.59
CA LEU A 315 3.37 20.85 -33.83
C LEU A 315 4.08 19.75 -34.64
N LEU A 316 4.86 18.89 -33.98
CA LEU A 316 5.50 17.74 -34.61
C LEU A 316 4.48 16.73 -35.13
N ALA A 317 3.42 16.45 -34.36
CA ALA A 317 2.35 15.54 -34.77
C ALA A 317 1.57 16.07 -35.99
N LEU A 318 1.46 17.38 -36.15
CA LEU A 318 0.88 18.04 -37.31
C LEU A 318 1.85 18.15 -38.51
N GLY A 319 3.13 17.81 -38.34
CA GLY A 319 4.12 17.86 -39.41
C GLY A 319 4.78 19.24 -39.61
N HIS A 320 4.83 20.07 -38.57
CA HIS A 320 5.43 21.41 -38.55
C HIS A 320 6.74 21.43 -37.73
N PRO A 321 7.82 20.77 -38.21
CA PRO A 321 9.05 20.60 -37.43
C PRO A 321 9.86 21.89 -37.25
N THR A 322 9.76 22.83 -38.19
CA THR A 322 10.49 24.11 -38.12
C THR A 322 9.91 24.99 -37.00
N GLU A 323 8.59 25.10 -36.97
CA GLU A 323 7.82 25.82 -35.96
C GLU A 323 8.06 25.18 -34.58
N ALA A 324 8.07 23.84 -34.51
CA ALA A 324 8.39 23.13 -33.27
C ALA A 324 9.80 23.48 -32.74
N LEU A 325 10.81 23.62 -33.61
CA LEU A 325 12.17 24.03 -33.22
C LEU A 325 12.24 25.50 -32.77
N ILE A 326 11.48 26.39 -33.42
CA ILE A 326 11.38 27.80 -33.01
C ILE A 326 10.74 27.90 -31.62
N THR A 327 9.63 27.18 -31.40
CA THR A 327 8.94 27.11 -30.10
C THR A 327 9.84 26.48 -29.03
N LEU A 328 10.59 25.43 -29.38
CA LEU A 328 11.56 24.81 -28.47
C LEU A 328 12.65 25.81 -28.04
N ALA A 329 13.17 26.62 -28.96
CA ALA A 329 14.16 27.64 -28.65
C ALA A 329 13.59 28.72 -27.70
N ALA A 330 12.32 29.10 -27.89
CA ALA A 330 11.64 30.04 -26.99
C ALA A 330 11.46 29.49 -25.56
N TYR A 331 11.36 28.16 -25.40
CA TYR A 331 11.16 27.49 -24.11
C TYR A 331 12.41 26.81 -23.53
N GLN A 332 13.60 27.11 -24.06
CA GLN A 332 14.86 26.46 -23.68
C GLN A 332 15.17 26.57 -22.17
N SER A 333 14.69 27.61 -21.50
CA SER A 333 14.91 27.82 -20.06
C SER A 333 14.00 26.99 -19.16
N VAL A 334 12.92 26.40 -19.69
CA VAL A 334 11.86 25.76 -18.90
C VAL A 334 11.78 24.25 -19.14
N LEU A 335 12.10 23.78 -20.35
CA LEU A 335 12.13 22.35 -20.66
C LEU A 335 13.42 21.69 -20.12
N PRO A 336 13.35 20.50 -19.50
CA PRO A 336 14.54 19.71 -19.19
C PRO A 336 15.33 19.34 -20.46
N GLY A 337 16.66 19.26 -20.35
CA GLY A 337 17.54 19.00 -21.51
C GLY A 337 17.25 17.68 -22.24
N GLU A 338 16.75 16.67 -21.53
CA GLU A 338 16.29 15.40 -22.13
C GLU A 338 15.05 15.63 -23.01
N GLU A 339 14.00 16.26 -22.49
CA GLU A 339 12.79 16.59 -23.27
C GLU A 339 13.12 17.46 -24.49
N GLN A 340 14.02 18.44 -24.34
CA GLN A 340 14.50 19.25 -25.46
C GLN A 340 15.16 18.40 -26.54
N SER A 341 15.98 17.43 -26.13
CA SER A 341 16.63 16.51 -27.05
C SER A 341 15.61 15.64 -27.79
N SER A 342 14.46 15.31 -27.17
CA SER A 342 13.44 14.43 -27.77
C SER A 342 12.74 15.16 -28.90
N VAL A 343 12.26 16.36 -28.59
CA VAL A 343 11.62 17.25 -29.55
C VAL A 343 12.57 17.54 -30.71
N ARG A 344 13.85 17.83 -30.42
CA ARG A 344 14.85 18.10 -31.46
C ARG A 344 15.11 16.88 -32.34
N LEU A 345 15.26 15.68 -31.77
CA LEU A 345 15.46 14.45 -32.55
C LEU A 345 14.24 14.12 -33.43
N ALA A 346 13.02 14.34 -32.93
CA ALA A 346 11.80 14.15 -33.69
C ALA A 346 11.68 15.17 -34.84
N ALA A 347 11.99 16.45 -34.58
CA ALA A 347 12.00 17.51 -35.59
C ALA A 347 13.02 17.23 -36.71
N LEU A 348 14.26 16.88 -36.35
CA LEU A 348 15.33 16.57 -37.31
C LEU A 348 15.00 15.36 -38.20
N LYS A 349 14.31 14.36 -37.63
CA LYS A 349 13.82 13.20 -38.40
C LYS A 349 12.79 13.63 -39.45
N LEU A 350 11.83 14.48 -39.08
CA LEU A 350 10.81 15.00 -40.01
C LEU A 350 11.43 15.89 -41.11
N LEU A 351 12.45 16.67 -40.77
CA LEU A 351 13.21 17.49 -41.73
C LEU A 351 14.12 16.66 -42.66
N SER A 352 14.20 15.34 -42.46
CA SER A 352 15.04 14.43 -43.26
C SER A 352 16.52 14.88 -43.32
N SER A 353 17.07 15.40 -42.20
CA SER A 353 18.50 15.72 -42.08
C SER A 353 19.24 14.63 -41.29
N PRO A 354 19.65 13.51 -41.94
CA PRO A 354 20.27 12.38 -41.25
C PRO A 354 21.64 12.70 -40.63
N ALA A 355 22.37 13.69 -41.16
CA ALA A 355 23.68 14.08 -40.64
C ALA A 355 23.57 14.81 -39.28
N ASP A 356 22.64 15.76 -39.16
CA ASP A 356 22.41 16.51 -37.92
C ASP A 356 21.82 15.60 -36.83
N TRP A 357 20.93 14.70 -37.23
CA TRP A 357 20.34 13.70 -36.36
C TRP A 357 21.37 12.71 -35.80
N ARG A 358 22.30 12.19 -36.64
CA ARG A 358 23.40 11.33 -36.16
C ARG A 358 24.35 12.08 -35.23
N THR A 359 24.66 13.34 -35.53
CA THR A 359 25.54 14.16 -34.70
C THR A 359 24.94 14.36 -33.30
N GLN A 360 23.64 14.61 -33.22
CA GLN A 360 22.93 14.77 -31.94
C GLN A 360 22.93 13.47 -31.12
N THR A 361 22.60 12.33 -31.74
CA THR A 361 22.58 11.02 -31.06
C THR A 361 23.96 10.59 -30.58
N GLN A 362 25.00 10.80 -31.41
CA GLN A 362 26.39 10.59 -31.01
C GLN A 362 26.79 11.52 -29.86
N GLY A 363 26.37 12.79 -29.87
CA GLY A 363 26.62 13.71 -28.76
C GLY A 363 26.07 13.22 -27.43
N MET A 364 24.89 12.59 -27.41
CA MET A 364 24.30 11.99 -26.21
C MET A 364 25.07 10.76 -25.72
N LEU A 365 25.66 9.98 -26.65
CA LEU A 365 26.43 8.76 -26.36
C LEU A 365 27.94 9.00 -26.15
N ALA A 366 28.45 10.18 -26.51
CA ALA A 366 29.88 10.50 -26.52
C ALA A 366 30.48 10.73 -25.12
N HIS A 367 29.64 10.87 -24.08
CA HIS A 367 30.13 11.00 -22.71
C HIS A 367 30.86 9.73 -22.24
N THR A 368 31.94 9.92 -21.46
CA THR A 368 32.84 8.84 -21.00
C THR A 368 32.08 7.73 -20.27
N THR A 369 31.03 8.09 -19.53
CA THR A 369 30.05 7.20 -18.90
C THR A 369 28.65 7.55 -19.41
N VAL A 370 27.99 6.63 -20.10
CA VAL A 370 26.59 6.82 -20.51
C VAL A 370 25.70 6.68 -19.27
N SER A 371 24.93 7.73 -19.01
CA SER A 371 23.89 7.69 -17.99
C SER A 371 22.81 6.69 -18.41
N PRO A 372 22.35 5.79 -17.53
CA PRO A 372 21.17 4.96 -17.78
C PRO A 372 19.97 5.78 -18.25
N GLY A 373 19.82 7.03 -17.76
CA GLY A 373 18.76 7.95 -18.22
C GLY A 373 18.84 8.29 -19.70
N ALA A 374 20.05 8.46 -20.25
CA ALA A 374 20.23 8.72 -21.68
C ALA A 374 19.80 7.52 -22.55
N VAL A 375 19.99 6.30 -22.06
CA VAL A 375 19.55 5.07 -22.74
C VAL A 375 18.04 4.87 -22.59
N GLU A 376 17.47 5.10 -21.40
CA GLU A 376 16.01 5.10 -21.20
C GLU A 376 15.33 6.08 -22.16
N PHE A 377 15.91 7.27 -22.29
CA PHE A 377 15.46 8.33 -23.18
C PHE A 377 15.53 7.92 -24.66
N LEU A 378 16.69 7.46 -25.13
CA LEU A 378 16.87 7.02 -26.52
C LEU A 378 15.97 5.83 -26.86
N ALA A 379 15.79 4.92 -25.91
CA ALA A 379 14.86 3.81 -26.05
C ALA A 379 13.41 4.30 -26.15
N GLY A 380 13.00 5.29 -25.36
CA GLY A 380 11.70 5.96 -25.49
C GLY A 380 11.47 6.56 -26.88
N TYR A 381 12.49 7.26 -27.40
CA TYR A 381 12.45 7.80 -28.76
C TYR A 381 12.32 6.70 -29.82
N LEU A 382 13.18 5.67 -29.77
CA LEU A 382 13.19 4.53 -30.69
C LEU A 382 11.89 3.72 -30.63
N PHE A 383 11.26 3.63 -29.46
CA PHE A 383 9.98 2.97 -29.30
C PHE A 383 8.87 3.67 -30.08
N SER A 384 8.80 5.00 -29.93
CA SER A 384 7.82 5.85 -30.62
C SER A 384 8.12 6.01 -32.11
N HIS A 385 9.40 6.01 -32.49
CA HIS A 385 9.87 6.23 -33.85
C HIS A 385 10.89 5.15 -34.27
N PRO A 386 10.44 3.90 -34.53
CA PRO A 386 11.32 2.79 -34.83
C PRO A 386 12.35 3.12 -35.91
N ASP A 387 13.62 2.84 -35.62
CA ASP A 387 14.75 2.99 -36.53
C ASP A 387 15.76 1.88 -36.24
N ALA A 388 15.81 0.89 -37.13
CA ALA A 388 16.69 -0.28 -36.97
C ALA A 388 18.18 0.10 -37.02
N THR A 389 18.54 1.16 -37.75
CA THR A 389 19.95 1.59 -37.87
C THR A 389 20.42 2.20 -36.57
N LEU A 390 19.65 3.14 -36.01
CA LEU A 390 19.98 3.74 -34.72
C LEU A 390 19.96 2.72 -33.59
N LEU A 391 18.99 1.79 -33.60
CA LEU A 391 18.95 0.72 -32.61
C LEU A 391 20.23 -0.13 -32.65
N ALA A 392 20.71 -0.48 -33.85
CA ALA A 392 21.95 -1.23 -34.01
C ALA A 392 23.15 -0.44 -33.47
N GLU A 393 23.26 0.85 -33.79
CA GLU A 393 24.33 1.74 -33.28
C GLU A 393 24.32 1.81 -31.75
N VAL A 394 23.15 2.05 -31.14
CA VAL A 394 22.99 2.11 -29.67
C VAL A 394 23.32 0.76 -29.03
N SER A 395 22.86 -0.35 -29.62
CA SER A 395 23.08 -1.69 -29.10
C SER A 395 24.55 -2.11 -29.18
N ASP A 396 25.22 -1.83 -30.29
CA ASP A 396 26.65 -2.12 -30.47
C ASP A 396 27.52 -1.26 -29.54
N TRP A 397 27.11 -0.02 -29.28
CA TRP A 397 27.76 0.82 -28.28
C TRP A 397 27.62 0.21 -26.88
N LEU A 398 26.42 -0.22 -26.49
CA LEU A 398 26.16 -0.81 -25.17
C LEU A 398 26.82 -2.18 -24.98
N ARG A 399 27.05 -2.94 -26.06
CA ARG A 399 27.86 -4.16 -26.01
C ARG A 399 29.33 -3.87 -25.68
N LYS A 400 29.86 -2.75 -26.17
CA LYS A 400 31.24 -2.32 -25.88
C LYS A 400 31.37 -1.69 -24.49
N LYS A 401 30.35 -0.97 -24.05
CA LYS A 401 30.29 -0.27 -22.77
C LYS A 401 28.97 -0.59 -22.05
N PRO A 402 28.89 -1.72 -21.32
CA PRO A 402 27.67 -2.11 -20.64
C PRO A 402 27.30 -1.14 -19.53
N LEU A 403 26.00 -1.03 -19.24
CA LEU A 403 25.50 -0.21 -18.14
C LEU A 403 25.78 -0.89 -16.79
N PRO A 404 25.79 -0.11 -15.69
CA PRO A 404 25.82 -0.67 -14.34
C PRO A 404 24.67 -1.66 -14.10
N THR A 405 24.88 -2.61 -13.19
CA THR A 405 23.86 -3.60 -12.80
C THR A 405 22.94 -3.10 -11.68
N ASP A 406 22.81 -1.78 -11.55
CA ASP A 406 21.90 -1.15 -10.60
C ASP A 406 20.47 -1.06 -11.16
N ASP A 407 19.53 -0.59 -10.34
CA ASP A 407 18.12 -0.45 -10.76
C ASP A 407 17.99 0.47 -11.99
N GLY A 408 18.85 1.49 -12.12
CA GLY A 408 18.89 2.39 -13.27
C GLY A 408 19.28 1.66 -14.56
N GLY A 409 20.36 0.89 -14.54
CA GLY A 409 20.79 0.08 -15.69
C GLY A 409 19.76 -0.97 -16.08
N ILE A 410 19.11 -1.63 -15.11
CA ILE A 410 18.02 -2.59 -15.37
C ILE A 410 16.86 -1.91 -16.11
N ARG A 411 16.41 -0.74 -15.64
CA ARG A 411 15.31 -0.01 -16.30
C ARG A 411 15.70 0.44 -17.71
N ALA A 412 16.92 0.90 -17.91
CA ALA A 412 17.44 1.27 -19.23
C ALA A 412 17.46 0.07 -20.20
N TYR A 413 17.94 -1.10 -19.75
CA TYR A 413 17.88 -2.33 -20.53
C TYR A 413 16.44 -2.75 -20.85
N LEU A 414 15.51 -2.65 -19.88
CA LEU A 414 14.09 -2.93 -20.12
C LEU A 414 13.48 -1.95 -21.14
N ALA A 415 13.78 -0.66 -21.05
CA ALA A 415 13.31 0.32 -22.03
C ALA A 415 13.83 -0.03 -23.43
N LEU A 416 15.13 -0.36 -23.56
CA LEU A 416 15.75 -0.75 -24.82
C LEU A 416 15.19 -2.08 -25.35
N TYR A 417 14.82 -3.02 -24.48
CA TYR A 417 14.15 -4.26 -24.85
C TYR A 417 12.82 -4.00 -25.56
N PHE A 418 12.03 -3.05 -25.03
CA PHE A 418 10.78 -2.62 -25.65
C PHE A 418 11.01 -1.90 -26.97
N ALA A 419 12.00 -1.00 -27.04
CA ALA A 419 12.38 -0.34 -28.28
C ALA A 419 12.82 -1.33 -29.38
N SER A 420 13.56 -2.38 -28.99
CA SER A 420 13.98 -3.45 -29.88
C SER A 420 12.80 -4.23 -30.44
N GLY A 421 11.81 -4.54 -29.59
CA GLY A 421 10.54 -5.13 -30.02
C GLY A 421 9.77 -4.24 -30.98
N ALA A 422 9.71 -2.93 -30.71
CA ALA A 422 9.05 -1.96 -31.60
C ALA A 422 9.73 -1.85 -32.99
N CYS A 423 11.03 -2.11 -33.07
CA CYS A 423 11.81 -2.18 -34.31
C CYS A 423 11.82 -3.58 -34.97
N GLY A 424 11.28 -4.60 -34.30
CA GLY A 424 11.29 -5.99 -34.79
C GLY A 424 12.65 -6.70 -34.69
N ASP A 425 13.61 -6.17 -33.93
CA ASP A 425 14.94 -6.76 -33.78
C ASP A 425 14.96 -7.85 -32.70
N LYS A 426 14.71 -9.08 -33.12
CA LYS A 426 14.75 -10.27 -32.25
C LYS A 426 16.13 -10.51 -31.63
N ALA A 427 17.21 -10.25 -32.37
CA ALA A 427 18.57 -10.55 -31.91
C ALA A 427 18.96 -9.65 -30.73
N THR A 428 18.63 -8.37 -30.83
CA THR A 428 18.86 -7.41 -29.73
C THR A 428 17.98 -7.72 -28.53
N MET A 429 16.71 -8.11 -28.74
CA MET A 429 15.86 -8.60 -27.63
C MET A 429 16.48 -9.80 -26.92
N ASP A 430 16.95 -10.81 -27.65
CA ASP A 430 17.52 -12.03 -27.06
C ASP A 430 18.82 -11.76 -26.30
N TRP A 431 19.65 -10.84 -26.81
CA TRP A 431 20.83 -10.36 -26.09
C TRP A 431 20.45 -9.66 -24.77
N ILE A 432 19.53 -8.70 -24.79
CA ILE A 432 19.11 -7.97 -23.58
C ILE A 432 18.44 -8.92 -22.57
N ALA A 433 17.62 -9.85 -23.03
CA ALA A 433 17.00 -10.85 -22.16
C ALA A 433 18.06 -11.73 -21.46
N THR A 434 19.15 -12.05 -22.16
CA THR A 434 20.28 -12.77 -21.58
C THR A 434 20.96 -11.93 -20.50
N VAL A 435 21.26 -10.65 -20.77
CA VAL A 435 21.83 -9.71 -19.79
C VAL A 435 20.95 -9.63 -18.53
N LEU A 436 19.65 -9.41 -18.68
CA LEU A 436 18.72 -9.31 -17.55
C LEU A 436 18.64 -10.61 -16.75
N ARG A 437 18.58 -11.77 -17.41
CA ARG A 437 18.50 -13.08 -16.73
C ARG A 437 19.78 -13.43 -15.96
N THR A 438 20.96 -12.97 -16.41
CA THR A 438 22.20 -13.15 -15.65
C THR A 438 22.21 -12.39 -14.32
N GLN A 439 21.43 -11.31 -14.21
CA GLN A 439 21.33 -10.51 -12.99
C GLN A 439 20.30 -11.08 -12.00
N SER A 440 19.21 -11.69 -12.49
CA SER A 440 18.24 -12.39 -11.64
C SER A 440 17.38 -13.37 -12.45
N SER A 441 17.50 -14.68 -12.19
CA SER A 441 16.77 -15.71 -12.95
C SER A 441 15.26 -15.69 -12.72
N ASN A 442 14.79 -15.32 -11.52
CA ASN A 442 13.36 -15.37 -11.16
C ASN A 442 12.59 -14.07 -11.44
N ARG A 443 13.25 -12.93 -11.69
CA ARG A 443 12.58 -11.62 -11.78
C ARG A 443 12.00 -11.29 -13.18
N TYR A 444 12.38 -12.01 -14.22
CA TYR A 444 12.13 -11.58 -15.61
C TYR A 444 11.34 -12.59 -16.47
N TYR A 445 10.43 -13.36 -15.86
CA TYR A 445 9.58 -14.31 -16.59
C TYR A 445 8.67 -13.62 -17.63
N PHE A 446 8.33 -12.34 -17.43
CA PHE A 446 7.49 -11.55 -18.33
C PHE A 446 8.16 -11.25 -19.69
N LEU A 447 9.49 -11.35 -19.81
CA LEU A 447 10.20 -10.99 -21.05
C LEU A 447 9.69 -11.80 -22.24
N GLU A 448 9.38 -13.08 -22.07
CA GLU A 448 8.86 -13.91 -23.16
C GLU A 448 7.43 -13.52 -23.57
N THR A 449 6.64 -13.03 -22.63
CA THR A 449 5.30 -12.46 -22.91
C THR A 449 5.44 -11.16 -23.72
N VAL A 450 6.36 -10.28 -23.33
CA VAL A 450 6.65 -9.04 -24.08
C VAL A 450 7.22 -9.35 -25.47
N LYS A 451 8.11 -10.34 -25.59
CA LYS A 451 8.65 -10.79 -26.88
C LYS A 451 7.54 -11.23 -27.84
N ARG A 452 6.62 -12.08 -27.35
CA ARG A 452 5.46 -12.53 -28.13
C ARG A 452 4.55 -11.37 -28.52
N TYR A 453 4.33 -10.41 -27.62
CA TYR A 453 3.56 -9.21 -27.94
C TYR A 453 4.10 -8.45 -29.17
N PHE A 454 5.42 -8.25 -29.27
CA PHE A 454 6.00 -7.52 -30.40
C PHE A 454 6.22 -8.35 -31.67
N LEU A 455 6.67 -9.61 -31.52
CA LEU A 455 7.17 -10.41 -32.65
C LEU A 455 6.13 -11.38 -33.22
N ASP A 456 5.06 -11.71 -32.49
CA ASP A 456 3.98 -12.58 -32.99
C ASP A 456 2.82 -11.72 -33.52
N PRO A 457 2.59 -11.69 -34.85
CA PRO A 457 1.48 -10.93 -35.45
C PRO A 457 0.09 -11.36 -34.96
N ASN A 458 -0.03 -12.59 -34.44
CA ASN A 458 -1.28 -13.17 -33.96
C ASN A 458 -1.43 -13.09 -32.43
N SER A 459 -0.49 -12.43 -31.75
CA SER A 459 -0.54 -12.28 -30.30
C SER A 459 -1.83 -11.60 -29.85
N ARG A 460 -2.51 -12.22 -28.88
CA ARG A 460 -3.68 -11.64 -28.19
C ARG A 460 -3.30 -10.97 -26.86
N ILE A 461 -1.99 -10.90 -26.57
CA ILE A 461 -1.46 -10.28 -25.35
C ILE A 461 -1.78 -8.79 -25.38
N ARG A 462 -2.34 -8.27 -24.30
CA ARG A 462 -2.59 -6.83 -24.14
C ARG A 462 -1.48 -6.18 -23.34
N PRO A 463 -1.22 -4.87 -23.53
CA PRO A 463 -0.26 -4.16 -22.69
C PRO A 463 -0.49 -4.31 -21.19
N SER A 464 -1.75 -4.32 -20.75
CA SER A 464 -2.15 -4.53 -19.34
C SER A 464 -1.63 -5.85 -18.74
N ASP A 465 -1.38 -6.87 -19.56
CA ASP A 465 -0.98 -8.21 -19.10
C ASP A 465 0.49 -8.25 -18.65
N PHE A 466 1.30 -7.29 -19.09
CA PHE A 466 2.72 -7.23 -18.73
C PHE A 466 3.14 -5.91 -18.09
N LEU A 467 2.47 -4.77 -18.39
CA LEU A 467 2.90 -3.46 -17.89
C LEU A 467 2.90 -3.36 -16.36
N THR A 468 2.01 -4.07 -15.69
CA THR A 468 1.98 -4.17 -14.21
C THR A 468 3.16 -4.95 -13.65
N LEU A 469 3.83 -5.78 -14.46
CA LEU A 469 4.94 -6.64 -14.06
C LEU A 469 6.31 -6.04 -14.43
N VAL A 470 6.35 -5.03 -15.30
CA VAL A 470 7.61 -4.44 -15.79
C VAL A 470 7.82 -3.05 -15.19
N PRO A 471 8.94 -2.80 -14.47
CA PRO A 471 9.26 -1.48 -13.96
C PRO A 471 9.77 -0.56 -15.08
N LEU A 472 8.88 -0.11 -15.96
CA LEU A 472 9.21 0.83 -17.02
C LEU A 472 9.22 2.28 -16.52
N PRO A 473 10.00 3.17 -17.16
CA PRO A 473 9.81 4.62 -17.05
C PRO A 473 8.40 5.01 -17.47
N LEU A 474 7.82 6.02 -16.81
CA LEU A 474 6.42 6.42 -17.02
C LEU A 474 6.14 6.81 -18.49
N GLU A 475 7.09 7.50 -19.13
CA GLU A 475 6.98 7.90 -20.54
C GLU A 475 6.91 6.70 -21.49
N MET A 476 7.61 5.61 -21.17
CA MET A 476 7.49 4.35 -21.94
C MET A 476 6.11 3.72 -21.79
N VAL A 477 5.52 3.78 -20.59
CA VAL A 477 4.15 3.27 -20.37
C VAL A 477 3.14 4.06 -21.20
N TYR A 478 3.26 5.40 -21.25
CA TYR A 478 2.45 6.23 -22.13
C TYR A 478 2.66 5.85 -23.60
N ALA A 479 3.91 5.75 -24.06
CA ALA A 479 4.23 5.44 -25.45
C ALA A 479 3.67 4.07 -25.88
N VAL A 480 3.74 3.05 -25.02
CA VAL A 480 3.17 1.71 -25.28
C VAL A 480 1.67 1.81 -25.58
N TRP A 481 0.92 2.52 -24.76
CA TRP A 481 -0.52 2.70 -24.96
C TRP A 481 -0.85 3.60 -26.17
N GLN A 482 -0.03 4.61 -26.47
CA GLN A 482 -0.20 5.41 -27.70
C GLN A 482 -0.04 4.55 -28.95
N ARG A 483 0.99 3.70 -28.97
CA ARG A 483 1.26 2.79 -30.08
C ARG A 483 0.12 1.78 -30.26
N GLU A 484 -0.35 1.17 -29.18
CA GLU A 484 -1.46 0.21 -29.24
C GLU A 484 -2.73 0.84 -29.85
N ASN A 485 -3.04 2.07 -29.46
CA ASN A 485 -4.15 2.82 -30.06
C ASN A 485 -3.95 3.12 -31.54
N ALA A 486 -2.74 3.53 -31.94
CA ALA A 486 -2.43 3.77 -33.35
C ALA A 486 -2.60 2.48 -34.18
N LEU A 487 -2.15 1.34 -33.65
CA LEU A 487 -2.33 0.03 -34.27
C LEU A 487 -3.81 -0.37 -34.35
N ALA A 488 -4.58 -0.14 -33.28
CA ALA A 488 -6.01 -0.43 -33.26
C ALA A 488 -6.78 0.40 -34.31
N ARG A 489 -6.48 1.70 -34.45
CA ARG A 489 -7.08 2.57 -35.49
C ARG A 489 -6.73 2.11 -36.90
N ASN A 490 -5.47 1.73 -37.14
CA ASN A 490 -5.01 1.23 -38.44
C ASN A 490 -5.67 -0.12 -38.80
N ARG A 491 -6.01 -0.95 -37.81
CA ARG A 491 -6.78 -2.19 -38.04
C ARG A 491 -8.25 -1.88 -38.38
N ALA A 492 -8.86 -0.90 -37.71
CA ALA A 492 -10.25 -0.51 -37.95
C ALA A 492 -10.45 0.19 -39.31
N SER A 493 -9.43 0.89 -39.83
CA SER A 493 -9.50 1.58 -41.13
C SER A 493 -9.25 0.67 -42.34
N ARG A 494 -8.86 -0.60 -42.15
CA ARG A 494 -8.70 -1.56 -43.26
C ARG A 494 -10.08 -2.05 -43.75
N PRO A 495 -10.44 -1.84 -45.03
CA PRO A 495 -11.68 -2.38 -45.58
C PRO A 495 -11.64 -3.91 -45.54
N GLY A 496 -12.56 -4.55 -44.83
CA GLY A 496 -12.72 -6.01 -44.80
C GLY A 496 -12.61 -6.70 -43.43
N HIS A 497 -12.47 -5.97 -42.32
CA HIS A 497 -12.58 -6.53 -40.97
C HIS A 497 -13.81 -5.94 -40.25
N SER A 498 -14.95 -6.63 -40.34
CA SER A 498 -16.07 -6.40 -39.40
C SER A 498 -15.61 -6.80 -37.99
N PRO A 499 -15.76 -5.93 -36.97
CA PRO A 499 -15.52 -6.33 -35.60
C PRO A 499 -16.60 -7.31 -35.16
N ALA A 500 -16.21 -8.57 -34.93
CA ALA A 500 -17.06 -9.54 -34.28
C ALA A 500 -17.26 -9.14 -32.81
N GLY A 501 -18.48 -8.69 -32.49
CA GLY A 501 -19.14 -8.86 -31.19
C GLY A 501 -18.50 -8.21 -29.96
N SER A 502 -18.69 -6.91 -29.77
CA SER A 502 -18.80 -6.35 -28.41
C SER A 502 -20.22 -6.58 -27.90
N GLY A 503 -20.48 -7.76 -27.33
CA GLY A 503 -21.72 -8.05 -26.62
C GLY A 503 -21.82 -7.14 -25.39
N GLY A 504 -22.69 -6.14 -25.47
CA GLY A 504 -23.14 -5.39 -24.31
C GLY A 504 -23.96 -6.30 -23.41
N SER A 505 -23.52 -6.44 -22.15
CA SER A 505 -24.38 -6.89 -21.06
C SER A 505 -24.76 -5.66 -20.23
N LEU A 506 -25.75 -4.93 -20.74
CA LEU A 506 -26.68 -4.17 -19.92
C LEU A 506 -27.44 -5.18 -19.05
N ASN A 507 -27.38 -5.02 -17.74
CA ASN A 507 -28.42 -5.53 -16.83
C ASN A 507 -28.50 -4.60 -15.62
N ALA A 508 -29.36 -3.59 -15.76
CA ALA A 508 -29.89 -2.79 -14.66
C ALA A 508 -31.33 -2.44 -15.01
N ALA A 509 -32.27 -3.21 -14.44
CA ALA A 509 -33.59 -2.79 -13.93
C ALA A 509 -34.52 -4.00 -13.88
N ASP A 510 -34.83 -4.47 -12.68
CA ASP A 510 -36.20 -4.75 -12.25
C ASP A 510 -36.21 -5.16 -10.78
N ALA A 511 -36.53 -4.19 -9.91
CA ALA A 511 -37.09 -4.43 -8.59
C ALA A 511 -37.58 -3.11 -7.97
N ARG A 512 -38.87 -2.83 -8.13
CA ARG A 512 -39.75 -2.18 -7.16
C ARG A 512 -41.18 -2.68 -7.41
N PRO A 513 -42.07 -2.70 -6.42
CA PRO A 513 -41.96 -2.12 -5.07
C PRO A 513 -41.31 -3.03 -4.02
#